data_AF-A0A0C3PZI4-F1
#
_entry.id   AF-A0A0C3PZI4-F1
#
_cell.length_a   1.000
_cell.length_b   1.000
_cell.length_c   1.000
_cell.angle_alpha   90.00
_cell.angle_beta   90.00
_cell.angle_gamma   90.00
#
_symmetry.space_group_name_H-M   'P 1'
#
loop_
_entity.id
_entity.type
_entity.pdbx_description
1 polymer ?
#
loop_
_entity_poly.entity_id
_entity_poly.type
_entity_poly.pdbx_seq_one_letter_code
_entity_poly.pdbx_strand_id
1 'polypeptide(L)'
;MTTIFAITSLAPSLTPPVIQENVLATVLSLVQDPIPNIRFNVAKCLEVLAISLATTPEGNEVAKTRVVPALQQLKGDSDPDVRFFSGKALEKISGKFMRLVLVISTI
;
A
#
# COMPACT_ATOMS: atom_id res chain seq x y z
N MET A 1 0.61 -6.89 -19.03
CA MET A 1 0.73 -7.43 -17.66
C MET A 1 2.13 -7.10 -17.17
N THR A 2 2.29 -6.32 -16.11
CA THR A 2 3.60 -5.88 -15.60
C THR A 2 3.91 -6.55 -14.26
N THR A 3 5.17 -6.59 -13.85
CA THR A 3 5.63 -7.20 -12.58
C THR A 3 4.83 -6.73 -11.37
N ILE A 4 4.40 -5.48 -11.35
CA ILE A 4 3.63 -4.91 -10.24
C ILE A 4 2.21 -5.50 -10.13
N PHE A 5 1.60 -5.91 -11.25
CA PHE A 5 0.32 -6.62 -11.20
C PHE A 5 0.48 -8.00 -10.56
N ALA A 6 1.56 -8.73 -10.90
CA ALA A 6 1.84 -10.02 -10.29
C ALA A 6 2.05 -9.89 -8.77
N ILE A 7 2.84 -8.90 -8.34
CA ILE A 7 3.03 -8.59 -6.90
C ILE A 7 1.68 -8.30 -6.23
N THR A 8 0.84 -7.47 -6.84
CA THR A 8 -0.48 -7.10 -6.30
C THR A 8 -1.39 -8.33 -6.15
N SER A 9 -1.38 -9.24 -7.12
CA SER A 9 -2.19 -10.47 -7.08
C SER A 9 -1.69 -11.48 -6.05
N LEU A 10 -0.38 -11.54 -5.78
CA LEU A 10 0.21 -12.47 -4.81
C LEU A 10 0.17 -11.94 -3.37
N ALA A 11 0.17 -10.63 -3.18
CA ALA A 11 0.24 -9.98 -1.86
C ALA A 11 -0.75 -10.49 -0.79
N PRO A 12 -2.02 -10.84 -1.11
CA PRO A 12 -2.95 -11.38 -0.12
C PRO A 12 -2.57 -12.79 0.39
N SER A 13 -1.72 -13.51 -0.35
CA SER A 13 -1.24 -14.86 0.01
C SER A 13 0.10 -14.84 0.76
N LEU A 14 0.71 -13.68 0.94
CA LEU A 14 1.99 -13.52 1.65
C LEU A 14 1.76 -13.15 3.12
N THR A 15 2.70 -13.54 3.97
CA THR A 15 2.70 -13.12 5.38
C THR A 15 3.29 -11.70 5.52
N PRO A 16 2.93 -10.95 6.57
CA PRO A 16 3.48 -9.60 6.78
C PRO A 16 5.01 -9.51 6.78
N PRO A 17 5.77 -10.45 7.41
CA PRO A 17 7.23 -10.43 7.35
C PRO A 17 7.77 -10.55 5.91
N VAL A 18 7.22 -11.46 5.10
CA VAL A 18 7.64 -11.66 3.70
C VAL A 18 7.34 -10.42 2.86
N ILE A 19 6.19 -9.76 3.10
CA ILE A 19 5.87 -8.51 2.41
C ILE A 19 6.90 -7.42 2.77
N GLN A 20 7.21 -7.28 4.05
CA GLN A 20 8.13 -6.26 4.54
C GLN A 20 9.57 -6.47 4.03
N GLU A 21 10.06 -7.70 4.03
CA GLU A 21 11.44 -8.05 3.68
C GLU A 21 11.68 -8.11 2.16
N ASN A 22 10.74 -8.66 1.39
CA ASN A 22 11.00 -9.02 -0.01
C ASN A 22 10.23 -8.18 -1.04
N VAL A 23 9.10 -7.59 -0.66
CA VAL A 23 8.18 -6.98 -1.63
C VAL A 23 8.16 -5.46 -1.51
N LEU A 24 8.08 -4.95 -0.28
CA LEU A 24 7.78 -3.54 -0.03
C LEU A 24 8.87 -2.61 -0.59
N ALA A 25 10.15 -2.97 -0.45
CA ALA A 25 11.26 -2.16 -0.96
C ALA A 25 11.17 -1.95 -2.49
N THR A 26 10.87 -3.02 -3.24
CA THR A 26 10.72 -3.00 -4.70
C THR A 26 9.55 -2.12 -5.15
N VAL A 27 8.42 -2.17 -4.43
CA VAL A 27 7.26 -1.34 -4.78
C VAL A 27 7.54 0.13 -4.45
N LEU A 28 8.20 0.41 -3.33
CA LEU A 28 8.55 1.78 -2.93
C LEU A 28 9.56 2.44 -3.89
N SER A 29 10.48 1.68 -4.50
CA SER A 29 11.41 2.26 -5.49
C SER A 29 10.71 2.73 -6.77
N LEU A 30 9.50 2.24 -7.06
CA LEU A 30 8.74 2.60 -8.25
C LEU A 30 7.82 3.81 -8.06
N VAL A 31 7.75 4.38 -6.85
CA VAL A 31 6.92 5.57 -6.55
C VAL A 31 7.31 6.77 -7.41
N GLN A 32 8.58 6.86 -7.83
CA GLN A 32 9.11 7.95 -8.66
C GLN A 32 9.33 7.54 -10.12
N ASP A 33 8.73 6.43 -10.58
CA ASP A 33 8.88 5.98 -11.96
C ASP A 33 8.44 7.09 -12.95
N PRO A 34 9.21 7.36 -14.02
CA PRO A 34 8.88 8.45 -14.94
C PRO A 34 7.54 8.24 -15.66
N ILE A 35 7.07 7.00 -15.77
CA ILE A 35 5.85 6.64 -16.51
C ILE A 35 4.64 6.69 -15.55
N PRO A 36 3.65 7.59 -15.76
CA PRO A 36 2.47 7.69 -14.89
C PRO A 36 1.71 6.36 -14.72
N ASN A 37 1.68 5.56 -15.79
CA ASN A 37 1.04 4.25 -15.77
C ASN A 37 1.67 3.26 -14.78
N ILE A 38 2.97 3.40 -14.50
CA ILE A 38 3.63 2.62 -13.46
C ILE A 38 3.21 3.16 -12.09
N ARG A 39 3.27 4.47 -11.88
CA ARG A 39 2.95 5.11 -10.60
C ARG A 39 1.51 4.88 -10.13
N PHE A 40 0.51 4.92 -11.01
CA PHE A 40 -0.87 4.61 -10.58
C PHE A 40 -1.03 3.13 -10.21
N ASN A 41 -0.28 2.24 -10.85
CA ASN A 41 -0.28 0.81 -10.48
C ASN A 41 0.48 0.58 -9.16
N VAL A 42 1.50 1.39 -8.86
CA VAL A 42 2.14 1.43 -7.53
C VAL A 42 1.12 1.83 -6.47
N ALA A 43 0.31 2.86 -6.69
CA ALA A 43 -0.75 3.25 -5.75
C ALA A 43 -1.73 2.10 -5.46
N LYS A 44 -2.20 1.39 -6.50
CA LYS A 44 -3.06 0.20 -6.36
C LYS A 44 -2.38 -0.93 -5.60
N CYS A 45 -1.10 -1.18 -5.87
CA CYS A 45 -0.33 -2.21 -5.20
C CYS A 45 -0.14 -1.90 -3.71
N LEU A 46 0.23 -0.65 -3.38
CA LEU A 46 0.42 -0.17 -2.02
C LEU A 46 -0.88 -0.25 -1.20
N GLU A 47 -2.05 -0.02 -1.80
CA GLU A 47 -3.35 -0.27 -1.15
C GLU A 47 -3.46 -1.72 -0.65
N VAL A 48 -3.16 -2.68 -1.52
CA VAL A 48 -3.25 -4.12 -1.19
C VAL A 48 -2.21 -4.50 -0.15
N LEU A 49 -0.96 -4.03 -0.29
CA LEU A 49 0.09 -4.30 0.68
C LEU A 49 -0.26 -3.77 2.07
N ALA A 50 -0.78 -2.55 2.18
CA ALA A 50 -1.20 -1.99 3.45
C ALA A 50 -2.31 -2.83 4.12
N ILE A 51 -3.28 -3.32 3.34
CA ILE A 51 -4.35 -4.18 3.86
C ILE A 51 -3.79 -5.53 4.35
N SER A 52 -2.87 -6.15 3.60
CA SER A 52 -2.23 -7.41 4.00
C SER A 52 -1.35 -7.24 5.24
N LEU A 53 -0.61 -6.13 5.33
CA LEU A 53 0.23 -5.80 6.48
C LEU A 53 -0.58 -5.51 7.75
N ALA A 54 -1.76 -4.89 7.63
CA ALA A 54 -2.63 -4.55 8.76
C ALA A 54 -3.35 -5.76 9.40
N THR A 55 -2.78 -6.96 9.27
CA THR A 55 -3.24 -8.19 9.93
C THR A 55 -2.53 -8.41 11.27
N THR A 56 -1.41 -7.72 11.52
CA THR A 56 -0.71 -7.70 12.81
C THR A 56 -0.42 -6.26 13.27
N PRO A 57 -0.22 -6.02 14.57
CA PRO A 57 0.16 -4.69 15.07
C PRO A 57 1.45 -4.15 14.42
N GLU A 58 2.47 -5.01 14.28
CA GLU A 58 3.76 -4.63 13.71
C GLU A 58 3.62 -4.27 12.23
N GLY A 59 2.89 -5.07 11.46
CA GLY A 59 2.63 -4.80 10.05
C GLY A 59 1.79 -3.54 9.85
N ASN A 60 0.84 -3.27 10.76
CA ASN A 60 0.09 -2.02 10.77
C ASN A 60 0.99 -0.79 10.96
N GLU A 61 1.96 -0.85 11.87
CA GLU A 61 2.94 0.23 12.04
C GLU A 61 3.85 0.40 10.81
N VAL A 62 4.26 -0.70 10.15
CA VAL A 62 4.98 -0.63 8.87
C VAL A 62 4.14 0.05 7.79
N ALA A 63 2.86 -0.30 7.68
CA ALA A 63 1.96 0.34 6.72
C ALA A 63 1.85 1.85 6.97
N LYS A 64 1.67 2.28 8.23
CA LYS A 64 1.60 3.70 8.60
C LYS A 64 2.90 4.46 8.35
N THR A 65 4.06 3.85 8.64
CA THR A 65 5.35 4.54 8.56
C THR A 65 5.97 4.51 7.17
N ARG A 66 5.60 3.53 6.33
CA ARG A 66 6.23 3.33 5.01
C ARG A 66 5.28 3.45 3.83
N VAL A 67 4.06 2.90 3.95
CA VAL A 67 3.10 2.89 2.83
C VAL A 67 2.30 4.18 2.76
N VAL A 68 1.81 4.69 3.91
CA VAL A 68 1.03 5.93 3.95
C VAL A 68 1.80 7.13 3.40
N PRO A 69 3.08 7.38 3.76
CA PRO A 69 3.83 8.51 3.20
C PRO A 69 4.04 8.40 1.69
N ALA A 70 4.27 7.19 1.17
CA ALA A 70 4.40 6.96 -0.27
C ALA A 70 3.09 7.26 -1.02
N LEU A 71 1.95 6.86 -0.46
CA LEU A 71 0.65 7.20 -1.03
C LEU A 71 0.35 8.71 -0.93
N GLN A 72 0.77 9.37 0.15
CA GLN A 72 0.64 10.84 0.29
C GLN A 72 1.48 11.57 -0.77
N GLN A 73 2.69 11.09 -1.05
CA GLN A 73 3.52 11.61 -2.15
C GLN A 73 2.80 11.45 -3.50
N LEU A 74 2.27 10.26 -3.81
CA LEU A 74 1.53 10.00 -5.04
C LEU A 74 0.21 10.79 -5.15
N LYS A 75 -0.37 11.21 -4.03
CA LYS A 75 -1.54 12.09 -4.02
C LYS A 75 -1.23 13.50 -4.54
N GLY A 76 0.03 13.93 -4.45
CA GLY A 76 0.53 15.19 -5.00
C GLY A 76 1.06 15.07 -6.45
N ASP A 77 0.88 13.94 -7.11
CA ASP A 77 1.42 13.69 -8.45
C ASP A 77 0.82 14.61 -9.52
N SER A 78 1.56 14.87 -10.60
CA SER A 78 1.09 15.68 -11.73
C SER A 78 0.02 14.97 -12.56
N ASP A 79 0.02 13.64 -12.58
CA ASP A 79 -0.94 12.83 -13.33
C ASP A 79 -2.27 12.62 -12.56
N PRO A 80 -3.43 12.92 -13.18
CA PRO A 80 -4.73 12.78 -12.53
C PRO A 80 -5.08 11.37 -12.04
N ASP A 81 -4.70 10.33 -12.79
CA ASP A 81 -5.00 8.95 -12.41
C ASP A 81 -4.18 8.55 -11.19
N VAL A 82 -2.89 8.94 -11.15
CA VAL A 82 -2.03 8.71 -9.99
C VAL A 82 -2.62 9.35 -8.74
N ARG A 83 -3.09 10.60 -8.82
CA ARG A 83 -3.76 11.29 -7.69
C ARG A 83 -5.05 10.60 -7.27
N PHE A 84 -5.86 10.17 -8.25
CA PHE A 84 -7.13 9.49 -7.98
C PHE A 84 -6.92 8.16 -7.24
N PHE A 85 -6.05 7.29 -7.77
CA PHE A 85 -5.83 5.96 -7.19
C PHE A 85 -5.10 6.02 -5.84
N SER A 86 -4.18 6.96 -5.64
CA SER A 86 -3.54 7.17 -4.33
C SER A 86 -4.50 7.72 -3.28
N GLY A 87 -5.36 8.68 -3.64
CA GLY A 87 -6.42 9.19 -2.77
C GLY A 87 -7.39 8.09 -2.34
N LYS A 88 -7.88 7.30 -3.30
CA LYS A 88 -8.75 6.14 -3.04
C LYS A 88 -8.08 5.12 -2.11
N ALA A 89 -6.79 4.83 -2.32
CA ALA A 89 -6.05 3.91 -1.47
C ALA A 89 -5.97 4.42 -0.03
N LEU A 90 -5.65 5.71 0.17
CA LEU A 90 -5.58 6.35 1.49
C LEU A 90 -6.91 6.29 2.26
N GLU A 91 -8.03 6.55 1.58
CA GLU A 91 -9.36 6.44 2.18
C GLU A 91 -9.66 5.02 2.64
N LYS A 92 -9.36 4.03 1.78
CA LYS A 92 -9.64 2.62 2.07
C LYS A 92 -8.80 2.07 3.22
N ILE A 93 -7.51 2.40 3.27
CA ILE A 93 -6.63 1.94 4.35
C ILE A 93 -6.98 2.61 5.69
N SER A 94 -7.40 3.88 5.67
CA SER A 94 -7.86 4.58 6.88
C SER A 94 -9.06 3.86 7.53
N GLY A 95 -10.05 3.47 6.73
CA GLY A 95 -11.20 2.70 7.22
C GLY A 95 -10.82 1.33 7.79
N LYS A 96 -9.77 0.68 7.26
CA LYS A 96 -9.28 -0.61 7.74
C LYS A 96 -8.52 -0.48 9.05
N PHE A 97 -7.64 0.52 9.19
CA PHE A 97 -6.88 0.75 10.42
C PHE A 97 -7.81 1.04 11.61
N MET A 98 -8.89 1.80 11.41
CA MET A 98 -9.88 2.04 12.47
C MET A 98 -10.57 0.75 12.95
N ARG A 99 -10.86 -0.19 12.04
CA ARG A 99 -11.46 -1.48 12.44
C ARG A 99 -10.52 -2.36 13.26
N LEU A 100 -9.22 -2.36 12.94
CA LEU A 100 -8.26 -3.19 13.68
C LEU A 100 -8.15 -2.73 15.14
N VAL A 101 -8.10 -1.42 15.39
CA VAL A 101 -8.03 -0.86 16.74
C VAL A 101 -9.26 -1.25 17.59
N LEU A 102 -10.45 -1.23 17.00
CA LEU A 102 -11.69 -1.63 17.68
C LEU A 102 -11.71 -3.12 18.07
N VAL A 103 -11.19 -4.02 17.23
CA VAL A 103 -11.18 -5.46 17.52
C VAL A 103 -10.25 -5.80 18.67
N ILE A 104 -9.07 -5.17 18.74
CA ILE A 104 -8.09 -5.44 19.81
C ILE A 104 -8.56 -4.85 21.15
N SER A 105 -9.35 -3.77 21.14
CA SER A 105 -9.85 -3.12 22.35
C SER A 105 -11.02 -3.87 23.02
N THR A 106 -11.50 -4.97 22.41
CA THR A 106 -12.65 -5.76 22.89
C THR A 106 -12.21 -7.11 23.50
N ILE A 107 -10.90 -7.30 23.71
CA ILE A 107 -10.29 -8.47 24.38
C ILE A 107 -9.53 -7.97 25.60
#